data_AF-K2FFT2-F1
#
_entry.id   AF-K2FFT2-F1
#
_cell.length_a   1.000
_cell.length_b   1.000
_cell.length_c   1.000
_cell.angle_alpha   90.00
_cell.angle_beta   90.00
_cell.angle_gamma   90.00
#
_symmetry.space_group_name_H-M   'P 1'
#
loop_
_entity.id
_entity.type
_entity.pdbx_description
1 polymer ?
#
loop_
_entity_poly.entity_id
_entity_poly.type
_entity_poly.pdbx_seq_one_letter_code
_entity_poly.pdbx_strand_id
1 'polypeptide(L)' 'MKLNVLAVGHRQPAWVNEGCAEYLKRMPRELSAGVSEIKPEARGS' A
#
# COMPACT_ATOMS: atom_id res chain seq x y z
N MET A 1 -16.21 -0.13 -7.97
CA MET A 1 -14.88 -0.30 -8.59
C MET A 1 -13.86 -0.66 -7.51
N LYS A 2 -12.73 -1.27 -7.87
CA LYS A 2 -11.63 -1.54 -6.92
C LYS A 2 -10.43 -0.68 -7.28
N LEU A 3 -9.93 0.10 -6.33
CA LEU A 3 -8.72 0.91 -6.47
C LEU A 3 -7.55 0.14 -5.83
N ASN A 4 -6.41 0.05 -6.51
CA ASN A 4 -5.22 -0.59 -5.93
C ASN A 4 -4.00 0.30 -6.15
N VAL A 5 -3.26 0.55 -5.07
CA VAL A 5 -1.99 1.28 -5.11
C VAL A 5 -0.87 0.25 -5.16
N LEU A 6 -0.11 0.24 -6.25
CA LEU A 6 1.08 -0.60 -6.39
C LEU A 6 2.30 0.23 -5.96
N ALA A 7 2.83 -0.06 -4.77
CA ALA A 7 3.92 0.71 -4.18
C ALA A 7 5.23 -0.07 -4.25
N VAL A 8 6.25 0.49 -4.92
CA VAL A 8 7.59 -0.09 -4.96
C VAL A 8 8.30 0.16 -3.64
N GLY A 9 8.63 -0.91 -2.94
CA GLY A 9 9.19 -0.87 -1.60
C GLY A 9 8.84 -2.15 -0.87
N HIS A 10 9.75 -2.60 -0.01
CA HIS A 10 9.53 -3.73 0.87
C HIS A 10 9.97 -3.31 2.27
N ARG A 11 9.27 -3.81 3.30
CA ARG A 11 9.54 -3.49 4.72
C ARG A 11 9.29 -2.02 5.08
N GLN A 12 8.06 -1.57 4.87
CA GLN A 12 7.62 -0.27 5.38
C GLN A 12 7.79 -0.19 6.92
N PRO A 13 8.14 0.98 7.47
CA PRO A 13 8.08 1.22 8.91
C PRO A 13 6.67 0.94 9.47
N ALA A 14 6.59 0.47 10.72
CA ALA A 14 5.31 0.13 11.36
C ALA A 14 4.27 1.27 11.29
N TRP A 15 4.71 2.51 11.57
CA TRP A 15 3.85 3.69 11.54
C TRP A 15 3.23 3.96 10.16
N VAL A 16 3.93 3.59 9.06
CA VAL A 16 3.38 3.72 7.69
C VAL A 16 2.27 2.71 7.48
N ASN A 17 2.53 1.44 7.83
CA ASN A 17 1.54 0.37 7.66
C ASN A 17 0.27 0.62 8.48
N GLU A 18 0.44 1.07 9.72
CA GLU A 18 -0.67 1.44 10.61
C GLU A 18 -1.49 2.59 10.02
N GLY A 19 -0.82 3.65 9.57
CA GLY A 19 -1.48 4.78 8.91
C GLY A 19 -2.24 4.36 7.65
N CYS A 20 -1.60 3.61 6.74
CA CYS A 20 -2.25 3.12 5.53
C CYS A 20 -3.48 2.25 5.85
N ALA A 21 -3.35 1.29 6.76
CA ALA A 21 -4.46 0.42 7.17
C ALA A 21 -5.63 1.21 7.76
N GLU A 22 -5.35 2.28 8.52
CA GLU A 22 -6.37 3.13 9.10
C GLU A 22 -7.18 3.90 8.05
N TYR A 23 -6.54 4.45 7.02
CA TYR A 23 -7.25 5.15 5.94
C TYR A 23 -7.98 4.21 5.00
N LEU A 24 -7.44 3.00 4.73
CA LEU A 24 -8.12 2.02 3.88
C LEU A 24 -9.48 1.60 4.44
N LYS A 25 -9.63 1.52 5.78
CA LYS A 25 -10.92 1.24 6.44
C LYS A 25 -11.98 2.32 6.21
N ARG A 26 -11.57 3.55 5.92
CA ARG A 26 -12.46 4.71 5.74
C ARG A 26 -12.99 4.81 4.30
N MET A 27 -12.50 3.97 3.39
CA MET A 27 -12.94 3.99 2.00
C MET A 27 -14.39 3.51 1.88
N PRO A 28 -15.22 4.20 1.06
CA PRO A 28 -16.60 3.78 0.85
C PRO A 28 -16.65 2.49 0.04
N ARG A 29 -17.74 1.72 0.18
CA ARG A 29 -17.85 0.35 -0.36
C ARG A 29 -17.77 0.31 -1.88
N GLU A 30 -18.27 1.33 -2.55
CA GLU A 30 -18.25 1.51 -3.99
C GLU A 30 -16.84 1.79 -4.55
N LEU A 31 -15.92 2.23 -3.70
CA LEU A 31 -14.53 2.55 -4.01
C LEU A 31 -13.57 1.89 -3.01
N SER A 32 -13.71 0.58 -2.81
CA SER A 32 -12.76 -0.17 -1.97
C SER A 32 -11.33 0.02 -2.49
N ALA A 33 -10.41 0.43 -1.62
CA ALA A 33 -8.99 0.59 -1.97
C ALA A 33 -8.12 -0.46 -1.29
N GLY A 34 -6.93 -0.70 -1.85
CA GLY A 34 -5.88 -1.51 -1.25
C GLY A 34 -4.49 -0.97 -1.61
N VAL A 35 -3.48 -1.47 -0.89
CA VAL A 35 -2.07 -1.20 -1.17
C VAL A 35 -1.36 -2.54 -1.34
N SER A 36 -0.64 -2.71 -2.44
CA SER A 36 0.19 -3.89 -2.71
C SER A 36 1.65 -3.46 -2.80
N GLU A 37 2.49 -4.04 -1.96
CA GLU A 37 3.93 -3.83 -2.00
C GLU A 37 4.55 -4.62 -3.16
N ILE A 38 5.41 -3.95 -3.92
CA ILE A 38 6.20 -4.54 -5.00
C ILE A 38 7.66 -4.49 -4.59
N LYS A 39 8.30 -5.68 -4.50
CA LYS A 39 9.72 -5.78 -4.18
C LYS A 39 10.53 -4.98 -5.22
N PRO A 40 11.36 -4.02 -4.79
CA PRO A 40 12.25 -3.33 -5.71
C PRO A 40 13.36 -4.27 -6.18
N GLU A 41 13.75 -4.12 -7.44
CA GLU A 41 14.98 -4.72 -7.96
C GLU A 41 16.20 -4.11 -7.23
N ALA A 42 17.26 -4.90 -7.08
CA ALA A 42 18.51 -4.38 -6.54
C ALA A 42 19.02 -3.21 -7.41
N ARG A 43 19.42 -2.12 -6.76
CA ARG A 43 20.02 -0.96 -7.44
C ARG A 43 21.53 -1.04 -7.31
N GLY A 44 22.23 -1.03 -8.43
CA GLY A 44 23.70 -1.10 -8.49
C GLY A 44 24.25 -2.53 -8.55
N SER A 45 25.35 -2.69 -9.28
CA SER A 45 26.17 -3.90 -9.40
C SER A 45 27.09 -4.07 -8.19
#